data_AF-A0AAD6X757-F1
#
_entry.id   AF-A0AAD6X757-F1
#
_cell.length_a   1.000
_cell.length_b   1.000
_cell.length_c   1.000
_cell.angle_alpha   90.00
_cell.angle_beta   90.00
_cell.angle_gamma   90.00
#
_symmetry.space_group_name_H-M   'P 1'
#
loop_
_entity.id
_entity.type
_entity.pdbx_description
1 polymer ?
#
loop_
_entity_poly.entity_id
_entity_poly.type
_entity_poly.pdbx_seq_one_letter_code
_entity_poly.pdbx_strand_id
1 'polypeptide(L)'
;MLQSQRLPPELCELIIQELRDSPQDLRSCSLVCRGWMVLARGQMTLHVHYHYCYTEARPIRAFIDLVQSPTSTLFATARRISLRSNPERRWNGDQETHLPVLKMLPQFLQLRYLNLWCSFPADATPVRLPMLTHLRISGKFTSYRSFARFMSGFPALRDLALCDVSWESSAEDLLSMTGSFPTLQDLARYDVDWEPSDDFTFPHLELKTVTLSWMTLSWVDTVRSGGLENVLRSLWTPALTVYHYNHRGFARNYLQSLSNYLHHLGGHLQYLCLPTGIVQNQVCMLDFRHNTGLRHLEIENAVDISRTSRSLIWASADIECILANISPYCRLETLKLTVRNIGHSSSLWKPIPQSITELLNGQLATIPEIQFIVLDSDGLLADPVARKYFESVLFAALPNSASSKVVVK
;
A
#
# COMPACT_ATOMS: atom_id res chain seq x y z
N MET A 1 -54.44 5.55 18.73
CA MET A 1 -53.00 5.78 18.92
C MET A 1 -52.25 4.65 18.21
N LEU A 2 -51.71 4.90 17.03
CA LEU A 2 -50.90 3.91 16.32
C LEU A 2 -49.56 3.79 17.07
N GLN A 3 -49.31 2.64 17.68
CA GLN A 3 -47.98 2.30 18.20
C GLN A 3 -47.04 2.32 17.00
N SER A 4 -46.16 3.33 16.92
CA SER A 4 -45.09 3.32 15.95
C SER A 4 -44.26 2.06 16.20
N GLN A 5 -44.28 1.14 15.25
CA GLN A 5 -43.43 -0.04 15.28
C GLN A 5 -41.98 0.47 15.34
N ARG A 6 -41.36 0.34 16.51
CA ARG A 6 -39.95 0.67 16.68
C ARG A 6 -39.15 -0.42 15.99
N LEU A 7 -38.19 0.00 15.16
CA LEU A 7 -37.19 -0.92 14.61
C LEU A 7 -36.47 -1.63 15.77
N PRO A 8 -36.33 -2.97 15.71
CA PRO A 8 -35.46 -3.70 16.61
C PRO A 8 -34.04 -3.11 16.61
N PRO A 9 -33.36 -3.08 17.78
CA PRO A 9 -32.02 -2.51 17.89
C PRO A 9 -30.98 -3.22 17.00
N GLU A 10 -31.16 -4.51 16.73
CA GLU A 10 -30.30 -5.32 15.86
C GLU A 10 -30.34 -4.80 14.41
N LEU A 11 -31.51 -4.38 13.93
CA LEU A 11 -31.63 -3.78 12.60
C LEU A 11 -30.96 -2.40 12.55
N CYS A 12 -31.01 -1.63 13.63
CA CYS A 12 -30.29 -0.36 13.70
C CYS A 12 -28.78 -0.57 13.64
N GLU A 13 -28.25 -1.61 14.30
CA GLU A 13 -26.83 -1.96 14.23
C GLU A 13 -26.39 -2.35 12.82
N LEU A 14 -27.16 -3.20 12.13
CA LEU A 14 -26.89 -3.57 10.74
C LEU A 14 -26.93 -2.35 9.81
N ILE A 15 -27.94 -1.49 9.93
CA ILE A 15 -28.04 -0.26 9.12
C ILE A 15 -26.81 0.62 9.33
N ILE A 16 -26.41 0.86 10.59
CA ILE A 16 -25.21 1.68 10.89
C ILE A 16 -23.93 1.01 10.39
N GLN A 17 -23.85 -0.33 10.41
CA GLN A 17 -22.71 -1.09 9.91
C GLN A 17 -22.54 -0.96 8.39
N GLU A 18 -23.63 -0.90 7.63
CA GLU A 18 -23.57 -0.65 6.17
C GLU A 18 -23.06 0.76 5.83
N LEU A 19 -23.15 1.71 6.77
CA LEU A 19 -22.61 3.07 6.61
C LEU A 19 -21.11 3.18 6.89
N ARG A 20 -20.38 2.07 7.11
CA ARG A 20 -18.94 2.07 7.46
C ARG A 20 -18.05 2.81 6.46
N ASP A 21 -18.46 2.88 5.20
CA ASP A 21 -17.73 3.52 4.11
C ASP A 21 -18.14 5.00 3.91
N SER A 22 -19.12 5.49 4.68
CA SER A 22 -19.55 6.90 4.70
C SER A 22 -19.35 7.54 6.08
N PRO A 23 -18.15 8.10 6.36
CA PRO A 23 -17.86 8.77 7.62
C PRO A 23 -18.78 9.95 7.92
N GLN A 24 -19.30 10.62 6.88
CA GLN A 24 -20.24 11.74 7.02
C GLN A 24 -21.58 11.26 7.56
N ASP A 25 -22.11 10.15 7.05
CA ASP A 25 -23.40 9.61 7.51
C ASP A 25 -23.29 9.04 8.92
N LEU A 26 -22.17 8.38 9.25
CA LEU A 26 -21.91 7.95 10.62
C LEU A 26 -21.89 9.13 11.60
N ARG A 27 -21.34 10.30 11.20
CA ARG A 27 -21.36 11.51 12.03
C ARG A 27 -22.77 11.98 12.29
N SER A 28 -23.60 12.07 11.25
CA SER A 28 -25.02 12.40 11.39
C SER A 28 -25.74 11.41 12.31
N CYS A 29 -25.53 10.10 12.11
CA CYS A 29 -26.11 9.05 12.96
C CYS A 29 -25.71 9.20 14.43
N SER A 30 -24.47 9.61 14.69
CA SER A 30 -23.97 9.77 16.06
C SER A 30 -24.66 10.89 16.85
N LEU A 31 -25.37 11.80 16.16
CA LEU A 31 -26.09 12.93 16.75
C LEU A 31 -27.59 12.65 16.97
N VAL A 32 -28.11 11.54 16.41
CA VAL A 32 -29.55 11.22 16.47
C VAL A 32 -30.00 10.89 17.89
N CYS A 33 -29.34 9.92 18.53
CA CYS A 33 -29.65 9.51 19.91
C CYS A 33 -28.46 8.78 20.55
N ARG A 34 -28.52 8.54 21.87
CA ARG A 34 -27.43 7.86 22.61
C ARG A 34 -27.14 6.45 22.11
N GLY A 35 -28.17 5.69 21.71
CA GLY A 35 -27.98 4.33 21.20
C GLY A 35 -27.21 4.32 19.87
N TRP A 36 -27.62 5.18 18.93
CA TRP A 36 -26.96 5.33 17.64
C TRP A 36 -25.55 5.91 17.78
N MET A 37 -25.34 6.81 18.74
CA MET A 37 -24.02 7.37 19.05
C MET A 37 -22.97 6.29 19.34
N VAL A 38 -23.31 5.30 20.17
CA VAL A 38 -22.37 4.23 20.54
C VAL A 38 -22.05 3.34 19.34
N LEU A 39 -23.07 2.95 18.57
CA LEU A 39 -22.93 2.11 17.37
C LEU A 39 -22.11 2.82 16.28
N ALA A 40 -22.47 4.07 15.96
CA ALA A 40 -21.80 4.86 14.92
C ALA A 40 -20.33 5.14 15.29
N ARG A 41 -20.04 5.52 16.55
CA ARG A 41 -18.66 5.72 17.02
C ARG A 41 -17.83 4.43 16.96
N GLY A 42 -18.44 3.27 17.12
CA GLY A 42 -17.79 1.97 16.99
C GLY A 42 -17.29 1.66 15.57
N GLN A 43 -17.97 2.21 14.56
CA GLN A 43 -17.63 2.04 13.15
C GLN A 43 -16.72 3.16 12.61
N MET A 44 -16.68 4.30 13.28
CA MET A 44 -15.81 5.42 12.89
C MET A 44 -14.33 5.13 13.13
N THR A 45 -13.51 5.65 12.21
CA THR A 45 -12.09 5.85 12.47
C THR A 45 -11.89 7.16 13.22
N LEU A 46 -11.27 7.08 14.39
CA LEU A 46 -10.84 8.25 15.14
C LEU A 46 -9.56 8.80 14.51
N HIS A 47 -9.74 9.77 13.62
CA HIS A 47 -8.66 10.51 13.01
C HIS A 47 -8.21 11.62 13.95
N VAL A 48 -7.00 11.47 14.50
CA VAL A 48 -6.37 12.52 15.29
C VAL A 48 -5.19 13.07 14.49
N HIS A 49 -5.46 14.18 13.82
CA HIS A 49 -4.46 14.93 13.08
C HIS A 49 -3.89 16.01 13.99
N TYR A 50 -2.59 15.96 14.22
CA TYR A 50 -1.90 16.99 14.98
C TYR A 50 -1.11 17.85 14.01
N HIS A 51 -1.64 19.04 13.71
CA HIS A 51 -0.86 20.06 13.00
C HIS A 51 0.13 20.66 13.99
N TYR A 52 1.39 20.27 13.86
CA TYR A 52 2.47 20.87 14.64
C TYR A 52 2.80 22.26 14.10
N CYS A 53 2.01 23.26 14.48
CA CYS A 53 2.46 24.64 14.45
C CYS A 53 3.38 24.83 15.65
N TYR A 54 4.58 25.39 15.45
CA TYR A 54 5.68 25.52 16.44
C TYR A 54 5.30 26.21 17.77
N THR A 55 4.06 26.68 17.90
CA THR A 55 3.62 27.52 19.00
C THR A 55 2.62 26.84 19.95
N GLU A 56 1.91 25.76 19.59
CA GLU A 56 0.85 25.24 20.46
C GLU A 56 0.68 23.71 20.43
N ALA A 57 1.16 23.02 21.48
CA ALA A 57 0.85 21.59 21.77
C ALA A 57 -0.62 21.34 22.18
N ARG A 58 -1.51 22.31 21.99
CA ARG A 58 -2.90 22.28 22.47
C ARG A 58 -3.74 21.14 21.88
N PRO A 59 -3.63 20.76 20.60
CA PRO A 59 -4.48 19.68 20.05
C PRO A 59 -4.23 18.32 20.69
N ILE A 60 -2.98 17.98 20.98
CA ILE A 60 -2.62 16.73 21.66
C ILE A 60 -3.17 16.76 23.09
N ARG A 61 -2.97 17.87 23.80
CA ARG A 61 -3.47 18.02 25.17
C ARG A 61 -4.99 17.93 25.24
N ALA A 62 -5.71 18.63 24.37
CA ALA A 62 -7.16 18.57 24.29
C ALA A 62 -7.67 17.15 23.97
N PHE A 63 -6.96 16.41 23.11
CA PHE A 63 -7.27 15.00 22.85
C PHE A 63 -7.06 14.14 24.09
N ILE A 64 -5.93 14.30 24.78
CA ILE A 64 -5.63 13.59 26.02
C ILE A 64 -6.70 13.90 27.08
N ASP A 65 -7.03 15.18 27.28
CA ASP A 65 -8.04 15.63 28.23
C ASP A 65 -9.42 15.05 27.87
N LEU A 66 -9.79 15.06 26.59
CA LEU A 66 -11.04 14.46 26.10
C LEU A 66 -11.09 12.97 26.39
N VAL A 67 -9.99 12.26 26.14
CA VAL A 67 -9.93 10.81 26.29
C VAL A 67 -9.86 10.41 27.77
N GLN A 68 -9.15 11.17 28.60
CA GLN A 68 -9.08 10.98 30.06
C GLN A 68 -10.33 11.45 30.80
N SER A 69 -11.22 12.20 30.14
CA SER A 69 -12.49 12.60 30.74
C SER A 69 -13.28 11.38 31.21
N PRO A 70 -13.82 11.37 32.44
CA PRO A 70 -14.63 10.26 32.95
C PRO A 70 -15.93 10.05 32.15
N THR A 71 -16.35 11.04 31.36
CA THR A 71 -17.50 10.95 30.45
C THR A 71 -17.15 10.45 29.05
N SER A 72 -15.86 10.21 28.78
CA SER A 72 -15.40 9.72 27.49
C SER A 72 -15.81 8.28 27.27
N THR A 73 -16.55 8.04 26.18
CA THR A 73 -16.86 6.68 25.74
C THR A 73 -15.83 6.14 24.74
N LEU A 74 -14.79 6.93 24.41
CA LEU A 74 -13.89 6.63 23.30
C LEU A 74 -13.10 5.33 23.51
N PHE A 75 -12.64 5.06 24.73
CA PHE A 75 -11.90 3.82 25.04
C PHE A 75 -12.71 2.55 24.82
N ALA A 76 -14.01 2.60 25.11
CA ALA A 76 -14.90 1.46 24.99
C ALA A 76 -15.34 1.23 23.53
N THR A 77 -15.46 2.30 22.73
CA THR A 77 -16.04 2.20 21.38
C THR A 77 -15.02 2.26 20.25
N ALA A 78 -13.90 2.98 20.40
CA ALA A 78 -12.99 3.22 19.28
C ALA A 78 -12.25 1.92 18.88
N ARG A 79 -12.50 1.47 17.64
CA ARG A 79 -11.85 0.28 17.05
C ARG A 79 -10.72 0.62 16.10
N ARG A 80 -10.70 1.86 15.60
CA ARG A 80 -9.73 2.33 14.61
C ARG A 80 -9.22 3.71 15.02
N ILE A 81 -7.91 3.85 15.18
CA ILE A 81 -7.26 5.12 15.52
C ILE A 81 -6.21 5.43 14.47
N SER A 82 -6.20 6.68 13.99
CA SER A 82 -5.14 7.19 13.12
C SER A 82 -4.53 8.42 13.76
N LEU A 83 -3.30 8.29 14.27
CA LEU A 83 -2.48 9.37 14.80
C LEU A 83 -1.51 9.83 13.72
N ARG A 84 -1.72 11.03 13.18
CA ARG A 84 -0.83 11.61 12.16
C ARG A 84 -0.15 12.86 12.68
N SER A 85 1.18 12.85 12.70
CA SER A 85 1.99 14.08 12.74
C SER A 85 2.09 14.67 11.32
N ASN A 86 2.38 15.97 11.22
CA ASN A 86 2.57 16.61 9.91
C ASN A 86 3.92 16.17 9.30
N PRO A 87 3.95 15.44 8.17
CA PRO A 87 5.19 14.93 7.58
C PRO A 87 6.06 16.03 6.95
N GLU A 88 5.49 17.17 6.57
CA GLU A 88 6.22 18.22 5.84
C GLU A 88 7.32 18.90 6.66
N ARG A 89 7.24 18.80 7.99
CA ARG A 89 8.26 19.34 8.86
C ARG A 89 9.24 18.24 9.18
N ARG A 90 10.27 18.16 8.33
CA ARG A 90 11.43 17.28 8.48
C ARG A 90 11.83 17.19 9.95
N TRP A 91 12.09 15.95 10.32
CA TRP A 91 12.25 15.37 11.64
C TRP A 91 13.43 15.96 12.43
N ASN A 92 13.39 17.26 12.72
CA ASN A 92 14.47 17.97 13.39
C ASN A 92 14.40 17.73 14.90
N GLY A 93 14.79 16.53 15.34
CA GLY A 93 15.34 16.23 16.67
C GLY A 93 14.41 16.25 17.90
N ASP A 94 13.46 17.17 18.02
CA ASP A 94 12.70 17.38 19.27
C ASP A 94 11.40 16.55 19.30
N GLN A 95 11.53 15.27 19.67
CA GLN A 95 10.61 14.17 19.32
C GLN A 95 9.89 13.47 20.50
N GLU A 96 9.63 14.14 21.63
CA GLU A 96 8.93 13.50 22.77
C GLU A 96 7.39 13.68 22.77
N THR A 97 6.82 14.44 21.83
CA THR A 97 5.44 14.94 21.94
C THR A 97 4.34 13.88 21.77
N HIS A 98 4.65 12.72 21.19
CA HIS A 98 3.67 11.64 20.97
C HIS A 98 3.60 10.62 22.11
N LEU A 99 4.59 10.59 23.01
CA LEU A 99 4.67 9.64 24.11
C LEU A 99 3.40 9.61 24.99
N PRO A 100 2.78 10.75 25.34
CA PRO A 100 1.58 10.73 26.18
C PRO A 100 0.42 9.98 25.51
N VAL A 101 0.23 10.15 24.20
CA VAL A 101 -0.85 9.47 23.46
C VAL A 101 -0.58 7.97 23.35
N LEU A 102 0.67 7.58 23.06
CA LEU A 102 1.06 6.17 23.00
C LEU A 102 0.83 5.45 24.34
N LYS A 103 1.09 6.14 25.47
CA LYS A 103 0.83 5.61 26.82
C LYS A 103 -0.66 5.37 27.12
N MET A 104 -1.56 6.03 26.37
CA MET A 104 -3.01 5.86 26.54
C MET A 104 -3.60 4.77 25.67
N LEU A 105 -2.90 4.34 24.61
CA LEU A 105 -3.37 3.30 23.70
C LEU A 105 -3.82 2.00 24.40
N PRO A 106 -3.14 1.49 25.46
CA PRO A 106 -3.55 0.26 26.12
C PRO A 106 -4.97 0.29 26.73
N GLN A 107 -5.54 1.49 26.92
CA GLN A 107 -6.89 1.66 27.43
C GLN A 107 -7.97 1.39 26.36
N PHE A 108 -7.59 1.37 25.07
CA PHE A 108 -8.49 1.03 23.97
C PHE A 108 -8.59 -0.49 23.76
N LEU A 109 -9.41 -1.15 24.59
CA LEU A 109 -9.55 -2.61 24.63
C LEU A 109 -10.04 -3.23 23.30
N GLN A 110 -10.74 -2.44 22.48
CA GLN A 110 -11.34 -2.88 21.21
C GLN A 110 -10.55 -2.41 19.98
N LEU A 111 -9.35 -1.84 20.17
CA LEU A 111 -8.53 -1.32 19.08
C LEU A 111 -8.03 -2.45 18.19
N ARG A 112 -8.48 -2.45 16.93
CA ARG A 112 -8.10 -3.43 15.90
C ARG A 112 -7.22 -2.85 14.82
N TYR A 113 -7.37 -1.55 14.54
CA TYR A 113 -6.61 -0.82 13.54
C TYR A 113 -5.92 0.38 14.18
N LEU A 114 -4.62 0.50 13.97
CA LEU A 114 -3.82 1.62 14.44
C LEU A 114 -2.94 2.14 13.31
N ASN A 115 -3.01 3.43 13.02
CA ASN A 115 -2.13 4.11 12.07
C ASN A 115 -1.29 5.16 12.82
N LEU A 116 0.02 4.97 12.92
CA LEU A 116 0.96 5.82 13.67
C LEU A 116 1.92 6.51 12.73
N TRP A 117 2.03 7.83 12.79
CA TRP A 117 3.04 8.61 12.07
C TRP A 117 3.79 9.47 13.09
N CYS A 118 4.84 8.92 13.71
CA CYS A 118 5.56 9.54 14.83
C CYS A 118 6.94 8.91 15.08
N SER A 119 7.81 9.57 15.86
CA SER A 119 9.01 8.92 16.39
C SER A 119 8.73 7.95 17.49
N PHE A 120 9.64 6.97 17.54
CA PHE A 120 9.77 6.07 18.65
C PHE A 120 11.11 6.34 19.34
N PRO A 121 11.09 6.90 20.57
CA PRO A 121 12.32 7.03 21.34
C PRO A 121 12.90 5.64 21.63
N ALA A 122 14.22 5.56 21.81
CA ALA A 122 14.92 4.29 22.05
C ALA A 122 14.34 3.51 23.24
N ASP A 123 13.89 4.25 24.26
CA ASP A 123 13.37 3.72 25.52
C ASP A 123 11.84 3.77 25.60
N ALA A 124 11.15 3.88 24.46
CA ALA A 124 9.70 3.78 24.44
C ALA A 124 9.26 2.48 25.12
N THR A 125 8.50 2.60 26.21
CA THR A 125 7.90 1.43 26.84
C THR A 125 6.99 0.73 25.83
N PRO A 126 7.10 -0.60 25.67
CA PRO A 126 6.36 -1.31 24.65
C PRO A 126 4.86 -1.16 24.92
N VAL A 127 4.15 -0.53 23.98
CA VAL A 127 2.70 -0.42 24.01
C VAL A 127 2.13 -1.81 23.73
N ARG A 128 1.37 -2.37 24.68
CA ARG A 128 0.74 -3.68 24.51
C ARG A 128 -0.70 -3.53 24.03
N LEU A 129 -0.99 -4.01 22.83
CA LEU A 129 -2.33 -4.06 22.25
C LEU A 129 -2.60 -5.47 21.74
N PRO A 130 -2.99 -6.42 22.62
CA PRO A 130 -3.07 -7.84 22.27
C PRO A 130 -4.14 -8.15 21.21
N MET A 131 -5.11 -7.25 21.00
CA MET A 131 -6.19 -7.39 20.02
C MET A 131 -5.92 -6.66 18.69
N LEU A 132 -4.79 -5.95 18.58
CA LEU A 132 -4.45 -5.22 17.38
C LEU A 132 -4.16 -6.18 16.24
N THR A 133 -4.92 -6.07 15.16
CA THR A 133 -4.82 -6.96 13.99
C THR A 133 -4.25 -6.23 12.78
N HIS A 134 -4.38 -4.91 12.73
CA HIS A 134 -3.91 -4.08 11.62
C HIS A 134 -3.09 -2.92 12.19
N LEU A 135 -1.84 -2.80 11.76
CA LEU A 135 -0.94 -1.73 12.15
C LEU A 135 -0.35 -1.09 10.91
N ARG A 136 -0.56 0.21 10.75
CA ARG A 136 0.20 1.04 9.83
C ARG A 136 1.11 1.94 10.64
N ILE A 137 2.39 1.98 10.31
CA ILE A 137 3.37 2.73 11.08
C ILE A 137 4.31 3.48 10.17
N SER A 138 4.63 4.70 10.58
CA SER A 138 5.54 5.60 9.94
C SER A 138 6.37 6.34 10.96
N GLY A 139 7.68 6.44 10.68
CA GLY A 139 8.62 7.17 11.51
C GLY A 139 9.92 6.44 11.76
N LYS A 140 10.82 7.13 12.47
CA LYS A 140 12.16 6.64 12.74
C LYS A 140 12.22 5.86 14.06
N PHE A 141 12.88 4.71 14.02
CA PHE A 141 13.35 3.98 15.20
C PHE A 141 14.85 4.16 15.34
N THR A 142 15.34 4.19 16.57
CA THR A 142 16.79 4.31 16.82
C THR A 142 17.57 3.04 16.45
N SER A 143 16.93 1.88 16.49
CA SER A 143 17.54 0.61 16.14
C SER A 143 16.47 -0.40 15.74
N TYR A 144 16.85 -1.46 15.05
CA TYR A 144 15.93 -2.57 14.85
C TYR A 144 15.46 -3.20 16.18
N ARG A 145 16.32 -3.27 17.19
CA ARG A 145 15.93 -3.82 18.50
C ARG A 145 14.78 -3.02 19.14
N SER A 146 14.77 -1.69 19.01
CA SER A 146 13.66 -0.87 19.51
C SER A 146 12.39 -1.09 18.67
N PHE A 147 12.50 -1.25 17.36
CA PHE A 147 11.39 -1.68 16.49
C PHE A 147 10.83 -3.04 16.91
N ALA A 148 11.66 -4.08 17.03
CA ALA A 148 11.23 -5.43 17.42
C ALA A 148 10.56 -5.44 18.80
N ARG A 149 11.14 -4.70 19.78
CA ARG A 149 10.53 -4.54 21.11
C ARG A 149 9.17 -3.88 21.03
N PHE A 150 9.03 -2.80 20.26
CA PHE A 150 7.75 -2.13 20.04
C PHE A 150 6.73 -3.10 19.43
N MET A 151 7.14 -3.83 18.40
CA MET A 151 6.28 -4.76 17.67
C MET A 151 5.87 -5.99 18.49
N SER A 152 6.68 -6.41 19.48
CA SER A 152 6.31 -7.48 20.43
C SER A 152 5.03 -7.18 21.24
N GLY A 153 4.58 -5.91 21.24
CA GLY A 153 3.33 -5.49 21.83
C GLY A 153 2.06 -5.93 21.09
N PHE A 154 2.19 -6.48 19.88
CA PHE A 154 1.07 -6.79 18.97
C PHE A 154 1.04 -8.27 18.54
N PRO A 155 0.82 -9.23 19.46
CA PRO A 155 0.88 -10.66 19.16
C PRO A 155 -0.20 -11.15 18.18
N ALA A 156 -1.34 -10.46 18.07
CA ALA A 156 -2.42 -10.81 17.14
C ALA A 156 -2.33 -10.10 15.79
N LEU A 157 -1.20 -9.43 15.50
CA LEU A 157 -1.04 -8.63 14.30
C LEU A 157 -1.05 -9.51 13.05
N ARG A 158 -1.96 -9.20 12.12
CA ARG A 158 -2.09 -9.90 10.84
C ARG A 158 -1.61 -9.01 9.70
N ASP A 159 -1.91 -7.71 9.76
CA ASP A 159 -1.64 -6.78 8.69
C ASP A 159 -0.69 -5.70 9.18
N LEU A 160 0.51 -5.64 8.61
CA LEU A 160 1.53 -4.64 8.94
C LEU A 160 1.85 -3.81 7.71
N ALA A 161 1.63 -2.50 7.77
CA ALA A 161 2.06 -1.55 6.76
C ALA A 161 3.17 -0.65 7.34
N LEU A 162 4.39 -0.80 6.86
CA LEU A 162 5.52 0.10 7.17
C LEU A 162 5.54 1.21 6.12
N CYS A 163 5.47 2.48 6.51
CA CYS A 163 5.51 3.66 5.63
C CYS A 163 6.59 4.63 6.10
N ASP A 164 7.62 4.95 5.31
CA ASP A 164 8.64 5.94 5.71
C ASP A 164 9.31 5.52 7.03
N VAL A 165 9.46 4.21 7.22
CA VAL A 165 10.05 3.66 8.44
C VAL A 165 11.53 3.48 8.22
N SER A 166 12.34 4.05 9.12
CA SER A 166 13.79 3.94 9.07
C SER A 166 14.34 3.55 10.43
N TRP A 167 15.45 2.82 10.40
CA TRP A 167 16.23 2.50 11.59
C TRP A 167 17.65 2.14 11.20
N GLU A 168 18.55 2.26 12.16
CA GLU A 168 19.90 1.70 12.05
C GLU A 168 19.78 0.18 12.21
N SER A 169 20.20 -0.57 11.18
CA SER A 169 20.16 -2.04 11.21
C SER A 169 21.37 -2.68 10.57
N SER A 170 21.73 -3.82 11.15
CA SER A 170 22.55 -4.84 10.52
C SER A 170 21.71 -5.76 9.62
N ALA A 171 22.34 -6.58 8.77
CA ALA A 171 21.62 -7.57 7.95
C ALA A 171 20.92 -8.66 8.80
N GLU A 172 21.46 -8.99 9.98
CA GLU A 172 20.91 -10.01 10.88
C GLU A 172 19.55 -9.58 11.47
N ASP A 173 19.40 -8.29 11.73
CA ASP A 173 18.20 -7.68 12.27
C ASP A 173 16.98 -7.94 11.36
N LEU A 174 17.16 -7.79 10.04
CA LEU A 174 16.13 -8.06 9.03
C LEU A 174 15.56 -9.48 9.08
N LEU A 175 16.46 -10.44 9.26
CA LEU A 175 16.13 -11.86 9.29
C LEU A 175 15.39 -12.23 10.58
N SER A 176 15.77 -11.61 11.69
CA SER A 176 15.06 -11.80 12.97
C SER A 176 13.64 -11.22 12.96
N MET A 177 13.33 -10.32 12.02
CA MET A 177 12.01 -9.69 11.88
C MET A 177 10.95 -10.68 11.44
N THR A 178 11.26 -11.53 10.47
CA THR A 178 10.29 -12.50 9.95
C THR A 178 9.93 -13.54 11.02
N GLY A 179 10.87 -13.90 11.89
CA GLY A 179 10.62 -14.80 13.03
C GLY A 179 9.79 -14.17 14.17
N SER A 180 9.66 -12.84 14.21
CA SER A 180 9.00 -12.13 15.31
C SER A 180 7.47 -12.05 15.16
N PHE A 181 6.92 -12.38 13.98
CA PHE A 181 5.49 -12.21 13.67
C PHE A 181 4.86 -13.49 13.11
N PRO A 182 4.64 -14.53 13.93
CA PRO A 182 4.09 -15.80 13.46
C PRO A 182 2.65 -15.71 12.95
N THR A 183 1.93 -14.65 13.31
CA THR A 183 0.52 -14.41 12.92
C THR A 183 0.36 -13.47 11.74
N LEU A 184 1.46 -12.91 11.21
CA LEU A 184 1.42 -11.93 10.13
C LEU A 184 0.98 -12.60 8.83
N GLN A 185 -0.13 -12.11 8.28
CA GLN A 185 -0.74 -12.58 7.04
C GLN A 185 -0.39 -11.68 5.87
N ASP A 186 -0.30 -10.37 6.13
CA ASP A 186 -0.04 -9.33 5.14
C ASP A 186 1.03 -8.36 5.64
N LEU A 187 2.13 -8.27 4.90
CA LEU A 187 3.16 -7.24 5.09
C LEU A 187 3.15 -6.32 3.88
N ALA A 188 2.80 -5.04 4.11
CA ALA A 188 2.97 -3.95 3.17
C ALA A 188 4.17 -3.09 3.58
N ARG A 189 5.01 -2.71 2.62
CA ARG A 189 6.09 -1.73 2.81
C ARG A 189 5.85 -0.54 1.91
N TYR A 190 6.21 0.66 2.34
CA TYR A 190 6.16 1.89 1.57
C TYR A 190 7.36 2.71 2.06
N ASP A 191 8.26 3.09 1.16
CA ASP A 191 9.39 4.00 1.48
C ASP A 191 10.18 3.59 2.75
N VAL A 192 10.59 2.33 2.87
CA VAL A 192 11.35 1.89 4.05
C VAL A 192 12.83 2.18 3.77
N ASP A 193 13.36 3.19 4.45
CA ASP A 193 14.76 3.61 4.33
C ASP A 193 15.65 2.79 5.26
N TRP A 194 16.62 2.11 4.67
CA TRP A 194 17.67 1.36 5.36
C TRP A 194 18.96 2.13 5.19
N GLU A 195 19.51 2.64 6.28
CA GLU A 195 20.89 3.12 6.28
C GLU A 195 21.78 1.94 6.69
N PRO A 196 22.41 1.24 5.72
CA PRO A 196 23.36 0.19 6.08
C PRO A 196 24.49 0.82 6.89
N SER A 197 24.86 0.20 8.01
CA SER A 197 26.13 0.52 8.65
C SER A 197 27.29 0.20 7.69
N ASP A 198 28.36 1.00 7.73
CA ASP A 198 29.52 0.84 6.83
C ASP A 198 30.16 -0.58 6.88
N ASP A 199 29.93 -1.34 7.96
CA ASP A 199 30.44 -2.70 8.17
C ASP A 199 29.50 -3.82 7.67
N PHE A 200 29.03 -3.74 6.42
CA PHE A 200 28.07 -4.70 5.87
C PHE A 200 28.75 -5.98 5.35
N THR A 201 28.77 -7.06 6.14
CA THR A 201 29.13 -8.42 5.68
C THR A 201 28.00 -9.41 5.96
N PHE A 202 27.68 -10.29 5.00
CA PHE A 202 26.65 -11.32 5.15
C PHE A 202 27.26 -12.61 5.70
N PRO A 203 27.07 -12.97 6.97
CA PRO A 203 27.38 -14.32 7.43
C PRO A 203 26.42 -15.34 6.79
N HIS A 204 26.95 -16.52 6.45
CA HIS A 204 26.15 -17.66 6.02
C HIS A 204 25.25 -18.12 7.18
N LEU A 205 23.99 -17.69 7.18
CA LEU A 205 22.99 -18.03 8.20
C LEU A 205 21.97 -19.02 7.65
N GLU A 206 21.79 -20.15 8.35
CA GLU A 206 20.68 -21.07 8.11
C GLU A 206 19.38 -20.47 8.64
N LEU A 207 18.47 -20.14 7.73
CA LEU A 207 17.24 -19.46 8.05
C LEU A 207 16.12 -20.44 8.38
N LYS A 208 15.51 -20.27 9.56
CA LYS A 208 14.25 -20.95 9.88
C LYS A 208 13.17 -20.45 8.93
N THR A 209 12.50 -21.38 8.26
CA THR A 209 11.49 -21.10 7.27
C THR A 209 10.26 -20.45 7.92
N VAL A 210 9.95 -19.22 7.51
CA VAL A 210 8.71 -18.52 7.87
C VAL A 210 7.84 -18.49 6.63
N THR A 211 6.73 -19.21 6.65
CA THR A 211 5.73 -19.19 5.57
C THR A 211 4.78 -18.02 5.81
N LEU A 212 4.95 -16.92 5.07
CA LEU A 212 3.94 -15.88 5.01
C LEU A 212 2.85 -16.31 4.01
N SER A 213 1.58 -16.18 4.41
CA SER A 213 0.46 -16.52 3.53
C SER A 213 0.39 -15.56 2.35
N TRP A 214 0.65 -14.27 2.58
CA TRP A 214 0.74 -13.21 1.57
C TRP A 214 1.80 -12.17 1.98
N MET A 215 2.50 -11.59 1.00
CA MET A 215 3.41 -10.47 1.23
C MET A 215 3.27 -9.51 0.06
N THR A 216 2.96 -8.26 0.37
CA THR A 216 2.88 -7.15 -0.59
C THR A 216 4.11 -6.27 -0.43
N LEU A 217 5.12 -6.49 -1.26
CA LEU A 217 6.29 -5.62 -1.26
C LEU A 217 5.99 -4.37 -2.08
N SER A 218 5.42 -3.33 -1.45
CA SER A 218 5.42 -2.00 -2.07
C SER A 218 6.72 -1.23 -1.80
N TRP A 219 7.21 -0.48 -2.78
CA TRP A 219 8.36 0.39 -2.61
C TRP A 219 8.02 1.77 -3.15
N VAL A 220 8.50 2.84 -2.54
CA VAL A 220 8.30 4.20 -3.05
C VAL A 220 9.64 4.91 -2.90
N ASP A 221 10.32 5.12 -4.02
CA ASP A 221 11.36 6.12 -4.29
C ASP A 221 12.35 6.46 -3.15
N THR A 222 13.21 5.51 -2.73
CA THR A 222 14.41 5.89 -1.98
C THR A 222 15.57 6.19 -2.93
N VAL A 223 15.98 7.47 -2.96
CA VAL A 223 17.05 7.99 -3.83
C VAL A 223 18.45 7.49 -3.40
N ARG A 224 18.57 6.72 -2.31
CA ARG A 224 19.85 6.24 -1.77
C ARG A 224 20.17 4.82 -2.24
N SER A 225 21.12 4.77 -3.17
CA SER A 225 21.47 3.73 -4.14
C SER A 225 21.91 2.32 -3.67
N GLY A 226 21.83 1.96 -2.39
CA GLY A 226 22.43 0.70 -1.89
C GLY A 226 21.50 -0.29 -1.17
N GLY A 227 20.42 0.19 -0.54
CA GLY A 227 19.62 -0.63 0.38
C GLY A 227 18.81 -1.74 -0.27
N LEU A 228 18.24 -1.48 -1.46
CA LEU A 228 17.32 -2.41 -2.11
C LEU A 228 17.98 -3.75 -2.45
N GLU A 229 19.19 -3.72 -3.02
CA GLU A 229 19.89 -4.96 -3.36
C GLU A 229 20.12 -5.79 -2.10
N ASN A 230 20.66 -5.20 -1.03
CA ASN A 230 20.91 -5.89 0.23
C ASN A 230 19.63 -6.45 0.89
N VAL A 231 18.51 -5.72 0.80
CA VAL A 231 17.21 -6.21 1.30
C VAL A 231 16.74 -7.39 0.45
N LEU A 232 16.77 -7.27 -0.88
CA LEU A 232 16.44 -8.39 -1.77
C LEU A 232 17.37 -9.59 -1.50
N ARG A 233 18.67 -9.34 -1.24
CA ARG A 233 19.64 -10.38 -0.85
C ARG A 233 19.30 -11.06 0.47
N SER A 234 18.89 -10.29 1.48
CA SER A 234 18.47 -10.85 2.77
C SER A 234 17.15 -11.63 2.68
N LEU A 235 16.28 -11.27 1.73
CA LEU A 235 15.02 -11.97 1.47
C LEU A 235 15.20 -13.19 0.57
N TRP A 236 16.44 -13.57 0.19
CA TRP A 236 16.78 -14.78 -0.58
C TRP A 236 16.57 -16.10 0.19
N THR A 237 15.48 -16.19 0.95
CA THR A 237 15.06 -17.45 1.56
C THR A 237 13.97 -18.10 0.73
N PRO A 238 14.10 -19.39 0.37
CA PRO A 238 13.11 -20.11 -0.42
C PRO A 238 11.75 -20.29 0.28
N ALA A 239 11.59 -19.85 1.53
CA ALA A 239 10.37 -20.00 2.32
C ALA A 239 9.32 -18.91 2.08
N LEU A 240 9.67 -17.83 1.37
CA LEU A 240 8.83 -16.66 1.26
C LEU A 240 8.12 -16.65 -0.10
N THR A 241 6.86 -17.07 -0.11
CA THR A 241 6.03 -16.95 -1.32
C THR A 241 5.57 -15.50 -1.44
N VAL A 242 6.20 -14.72 -2.32
CA VAL A 242 5.74 -13.36 -2.63
C VAL A 242 4.59 -13.45 -3.59
N TYR A 243 3.39 -13.19 -3.09
CA TYR A 243 2.20 -13.18 -3.93
C TYR A 243 2.08 -11.86 -4.67
N HIS A 244 2.49 -10.73 -4.09
CA HIS A 244 2.29 -9.39 -4.65
C HIS A 244 3.55 -8.51 -4.49
N TYR A 245 4.08 -8.01 -5.60
CA TYR A 245 5.20 -7.06 -5.60
C TYR A 245 4.75 -5.76 -6.27
N ASN A 246 4.87 -4.59 -5.62
CA ASN A 246 4.46 -3.27 -6.15
C ASN A 246 5.57 -2.23 -6.00
N HIS A 247 6.51 -2.16 -6.93
CA HIS A 247 7.52 -1.10 -6.87
C HIS A 247 6.91 0.26 -7.23
N ARG A 248 7.43 1.39 -6.75
CA ARG A 248 7.13 2.76 -7.22
C ARG A 248 8.43 3.57 -7.18
N GLY A 249 8.79 4.21 -8.30
CA GLY A 249 10.08 4.89 -8.48
C GLY A 249 11.15 3.96 -9.06
N PHE A 250 12.08 4.47 -9.86
CA PHE A 250 13.22 3.69 -10.39
C PHE A 250 14.44 4.57 -10.60
N ALA A 251 15.54 4.24 -9.91
CA ALA A 251 16.87 4.57 -10.42
C ALA A 251 17.34 3.44 -11.35
N ARG A 252 18.05 3.81 -12.43
CA ARG A 252 18.52 2.85 -13.46
C ARG A 252 19.29 1.64 -12.90
N ASN A 253 19.95 1.81 -11.77
CA ASN A 253 20.89 0.83 -11.24
C ASN A 253 20.20 -0.39 -10.58
N TYR A 254 18.87 -0.37 -10.39
CA TYR A 254 18.17 -1.41 -9.64
C TYR A 254 17.57 -2.54 -10.48
N LEU A 255 17.52 -2.39 -11.80
CA LEU A 255 16.81 -3.32 -12.68
C LEU A 255 17.46 -4.70 -12.71
N GLN A 256 18.79 -4.77 -12.63
CA GLN A 256 19.48 -6.06 -12.57
C GLN A 256 19.15 -6.78 -11.26
N SER A 257 19.15 -6.07 -10.14
CA SER A 257 18.82 -6.64 -8.83
C SER A 257 17.36 -7.09 -8.78
N LEU A 258 16.45 -6.31 -9.38
CA LEU A 258 15.05 -6.69 -9.55
C LEU A 258 14.90 -7.93 -10.44
N SER A 259 15.58 -7.97 -11.59
CA SER A 259 15.57 -9.11 -12.52
C SER A 259 16.07 -10.39 -11.85
N ASN A 260 17.18 -10.31 -11.11
CA ASN A 260 17.71 -11.43 -10.32
C ASN A 260 16.72 -11.89 -9.23
N TYR A 261 16.01 -10.95 -8.61
CA TYR A 261 15.00 -11.28 -7.61
C TYR A 261 13.77 -11.96 -8.22
N LEU A 262 13.25 -11.42 -9.32
CA LEU A 262 12.15 -12.03 -10.08
C LEU A 262 12.53 -13.44 -10.54
N HIS A 263 13.75 -13.63 -11.06
CA HIS A 263 14.28 -14.94 -11.41
C HIS A 263 14.21 -15.92 -10.23
N HIS A 264 14.61 -15.48 -9.04
CA HIS A 264 14.58 -16.31 -7.84
C HIS A 264 13.16 -16.65 -7.37
N LEU A 265 12.23 -15.70 -7.43
CA LEU A 265 10.82 -15.97 -7.12
C LEU A 265 10.26 -17.06 -8.02
N GLY A 266 10.75 -17.16 -9.25
CA GLY A 266 10.45 -18.25 -10.16
C GLY A 266 8.94 -18.49 -10.27
N GLY A 267 8.53 -19.77 -10.27
CA GLY A 267 7.14 -20.19 -10.36
C GLY A 267 6.25 -19.83 -9.16
N HIS A 268 6.80 -19.22 -8.11
CA HIS A 268 6.04 -18.80 -6.93
C HIS A 268 5.43 -17.40 -7.07
N LEU A 269 5.93 -16.57 -7.98
CA LEU A 269 5.37 -15.24 -8.24
C LEU A 269 4.02 -15.36 -8.95
N GLN A 270 2.93 -14.95 -8.30
CA GLN A 270 1.58 -15.01 -8.89
C GLN A 270 1.04 -13.65 -9.34
N TYR A 271 1.39 -12.57 -8.64
CA TYR A 271 1.00 -11.20 -8.95
C TYR A 271 2.20 -10.26 -8.96
N LEU A 272 2.34 -9.48 -10.03
CA LEU A 272 3.36 -8.46 -10.17
C LEU A 272 2.73 -7.11 -10.52
N CYS A 273 3.03 -6.08 -9.75
CA CYS A 273 2.73 -4.68 -10.03
C CYS A 273 4.01 -3.91 -10.31
N LEU A 274 4.12 -3.37 -11.53
CA LEU A 274 5.23 -2.54 -11.97
C LEU A 274 4.77 -1.07 -12.05
N PRO A 275 5.52 -0.12 -11.50
CA PRO A 275 5.25 1.29 -11.69
C PRO A 275 5.83 1.76 -13.03
N THR A 276 5.20 2.77 -13.60
CA THR A 276 5.78 3.57 -14.67
C THR A 276 6.65 4.68 -14.10
N GLY A 277 7.89 4.31 -13.92
CA GLY A 277 9.03 5.23 -14.01
C GLY A 277 10.23 4.55 -14.64
N ILE A 278 10.06 3.29 -15.08
CA ILE A 278 11.11 2.52 -15.75
C ILE A 278 11.39 3.25 -17.06
N VAL A 279 12.56 3.86 -17.15
CA VAL A 279 12.97 4.64 -18.32
C VAL A 279 12.98 3.70 -19.52
N GLN A 280 12.44 4.14 -20.66
CA GLN A 280 12.43 3.44 -21.95
C GLN A 280 13.58 2.43 -22.15
N ASN A 281 13.24 1.23 -22.62
CA ASN A 281 14.12 0.06 -22.87
C ASN A 281 14.58 -0.73 -21.64
N GLN A 282 14.31 -0.24 -20.43
CA GLN A 282 14.77 -0.90 -19.22
C GLN A 282 13.92 -2.08 -18.78
N VAL A 283 12.62 -2.08 -19.11
CA VAL A 283 11.76 -3.21 -18.76
C VAL A 283 12.15 -4.46 -19.53
N CYS A 284 12.73 -4.29 -20.72
CA CYS A 284 13.32 -5.37 -21.51
C CYS A 284 14.51 -6.06 -20.80
N MET A 285 15.03 -5.48 -19.71
CA MET A 285 16.06 -6.11 -18.88
C MET A 285 15.50 -7.03 -17.78
N LEU A 286 14.19 -7.01 -17.55
CA LEU A 286 13.55 -7.92 -16.59
C LEU A 286 13.36 -9.28 -17.26
N ASP A 287 13.93 -10.33 -16.66
CA ASP A 287 13.82 -11.69 -17.18
C ASP A 287 12.69 -12.45 -16.48
N PHE A 288 11.58 -12.63 -17.18
CA PHE A 288 10.40 -13.34 -16.69
C PHE A 288 10.39 -14.84 -17.01
N ARG A 289 11.46 -15.38 -17.62
CA ARG A 289 11.54 -16.80 -18.03
C ARG A 289 11.26 -17.80 -16.93
N HIS A 290 11.56 -17.41 -15.69
CA HIS A 290 11.43 -18.25 -14.52
C HIS A 290 10.08 -18.08 -13.83
N ASN A 291 9.31 -17.03 -14.16
CA ASN A 291 8.08 -16.66 -13.48
C ASN A 291 6.83 -17.37 -14.01
N THR A 292 6.92 -18.68 -14.22
CA THR A 292 5.86 -19.51 -14.82
C THR A 292 4.53 -19.50 -14.04
N GLY A 293 4.56 -19.09 -12.77
CA GLY A 293 3.38 -18.93 -11.92
C GLY A 293 2.65 -17.60 -12.04
N LEU A 294 3.20 -16.64 -12.81
CA LEU A 294 2.66 -15.28 -12.89
C LEU A 294 1.31 -15.29 -13.61
N ARG A 295 0.26 -14.90 -12.87
CA ARG A 295 -1.14 -14.86 -13.34
C ARG A 295 -1.67 -13.45 -13.46
N HIS A 296 -1.20 -12.54 -12.62
CA HIS A 296 -1.72 -11.17 -12.59
C HIS A 296 -0.57 -10.18 -12.78
N LEU A 297 -0.71 -9.31 -13.78
CA LEU A 297 0.25 -8.24 -14.03
C LEU A 297 -0.49 -6.90 -13.95
N GLU A 298 -0.04 -6.03 -13.06
CA GLU A 298 -0.47 -4.64 -12.99
C GLU A 298 0.68 -3.74 -13.44
N ILE A 299 0.39 -2.76 -14.30
CA ILE A 299 1.33 -1.71 -14.71
C ILE A 299 0.69 -0.38 -14.30
N GLU A 300 1.16 0.20 -13.20
CA GLU A 300 0.68 1.48 -12.68
C GLU A 300 1.26 2.65 -13.47
N ASN A 301 0.42 3.61 -13.89
CA ASN A 301 0.72 4.78 -14.75
C ASN A 301 1.36 4.48 -16.11
N ALA A 302 0.99 3.34 -16.73
CA ALA A 302 1.38 2.85 -18.06
C ALA A 302 1.66 3.97 -19.10
N VAL A 303 0.89 5.05 -19.04
CA VAL A 303 1.12 6.29 -19.79
C VAL A 303 1.17 7.49 -18.84
N ASP A 304 2.25 8.28 -18.88
CA ASP A 304 2.30 9.64 -18.31
C ASP A 304 2.24 10.67 -19.45
N ILE A 305 1.10 11.35 -19.59
CA ILE A 305 0.86 12.31 -20.68
C ILE A 305 1.39 13.71 -20.32
N SER A 306 1.74 13.94 -19.05
CA SER A 306 2.00 15.29 -18.54
C SER A 306 3.31 15.91 -19.02
N ARG A 307 4.27 15.13 -19.55
CA ARG A 307 5.63 15.64 -19.81
C ARG A 307 5.99 15.91 -21.28
N THR A 308 5.40 15.26 -22.28
CA THR A 308 5.61 15.60 -23.72
C THR A 308 4.55 14.95 -24.63
N SER A 309 4.24 15.56 -25.79
CA SER A 309 3.41 14.98 -26.87
C SER A 309 3.99 13.73 -27.56
N ARG A 310 5.12 13.21 -27.05
CA ARG A 310 5.78 11.98 -27.49
C ARG A 310 5.52 10.79 -26.55
N SER A 311 4.93 10.98 -25.37
CA SER A 311 4.84 9.93 -24.35
C SER A 311 3.90 8.76 -24.67
N LEU A 312 2.82 9.00 -25.42
CA LEU A 312 1.87 7.95 -25.83
C LEU A 312 2.50 6.89 -26.74
N ILE A 313 3.38 7.31 -27.66
CA ILE A 313 4.08 6.37 -28.56
C ILE A 313 5.08 5.52 -27.77
N TRP A 314 5.64 6.04 -26.68
CA TRP A 314 6.65 5.31 -25.92
C TRP A 314 6.06 4.28 -24.96
N ALA A 315 4.93 4.60 -24.32
CA ALA A 315 4.20 3.64 -23.51
C ALA A 315 3.80 2.38 -24.30
N SER A 316 3.55 2.51 -25.61
CA SER A 316 3.28 1.37 -26.51
C SER A 316 4.41 0.36 -26.51
N ALA A 317 5.63 0.82 -26.84
CA ALA A 317 6.79 -0.03 -27.01
C ALA A 317 7.22 -0.69 -25.70
N ASP A 318 7.05 -0.02 -24.57
CA ASP A 318 7.37 -0.58 -23.26
C ASP A 318 6.38 -1.70 -22.88
N ILE A 319 5.07 -1.49 -23.09
CA ILE A 319 4.05 -2.52 -22.86
C ILE A 319 4.26 -3.71 -23.82
N GLU A 320 4.56 -3.44 -25.09
CA GLU A 320 4.90 -4.46 -26.09
C GLU A 320 6.12 -5.27 -25.63
N CYS A 321 7.20 -4.62 -25.18
CA CYS A 321 8.40 -5.31 -24.71
C CYS A 321 8.13 -6.14 -23.46
N ILE A 322 7.34 -5.62 -22.51
CA ILE A 322 6.94 -6.36 -21.30
C ILE A 322 6.19 -7.62 -21.68
N LEU A 323 5.15 -7.48 -22.52
CA LEU A 323 4.30 -8.59 -22.90
C LEU A 323 5.03 -9.61 -23.78
N ALA A 324 5.92 -9.16 -24.66
CA ALA A 324 6.78 -10.03 -25.44
C ALA A 324 7.73 -10.86 -24.55
N ASN A 325 8.19 -10.30 -23.43
CA ASN A 325 9.04 -11.02 -22.46
C ASN A 325 8.25 -11.93 -21.52
N ILE A 326 6.98 -11.65 -21.24
CA ILE A 326 6.15 -12.41 -20.28
C ILE A 326 5.37 -13.54 -20.96
N SER A 327 4.73 -13.24 -22.09
CA SER A 327 3.77 -14.14 -22.76
C SER A 327 4.31 -15.52 -23.15
N PRO A 328 5.61 -15.73 -23.49
CA PRO A 328 6.09 -17.06 -23.81
C PRO A 328 6.17 -18.00 -22.60
N TYR A 329 6.20 -17.43 -21.39
CA TYR A 329 6.53 -18.15 -20.16
C TYR A 329 5.40 -18.15 -19.13
N CYS A 330 4.48 -17.18 -19.22
CA CYS A 330 3.44 -16.96 -18.22
C CYS A 330 2.05 -16.96 -18.86
N ARG A 331 1.08 -17.61 -18.22
CA ARG A 331 -0.33 -17.55 -18.61
C ARG A 331 -1.05 -16.50 -17.76
N LEU A 332 -1.02 -15.26 -18.23
CA LEU A 332 -1.69 -14.17 -17.55
C LEU A 332 -3.22 -14.36 -17.57
N GLU A 333 -3.82 -14.35 -16.40
CA GLU A 333 -5.27 -14.33 -16.16
C GLU A 333 -5.81 -12.89 -16.14
N THR A 334 -5.03 -11.96 -15.59
CA THR A 334 -5.41 -10.54 -15.50
C THR A 334 -4.25 -9.64 -15.90
N LEU A 335 -4.54 -8.65 -16.76
CA LEU A 335 -3.66 -7.53 -17.03
C LEU A 335 -4.36 -6.23 -16.64
N LYS A 336 -3.79 -5.49 -15.69
CA LYS A 336 -4.32 -4.21 -15.24
C LYS A 336 -3.39 -3.08 -15.65
N LEU A 337 -3.86 -2.18 -16.50
CA LEU A 337 -3.12 -1.02 -16.97
C LEU A 337 -3.75 0.23 -16.37
N THR A 338 -3.05 0.89 -15.45
CA THR A 338 -3.51 2.18 -14.91
C THR A 338 -2.87 3.29 -15.73
N VAL A 339 -3.65 4.23 -16.26
CA VAL A 339 -3.18 5.43 -16.95
C VAL A 339 -3.45 6.62 -16.03
N ARG A 340 -2.45 7.48 -15.76
CA ARG A 340 -2.64 8.67 -14.93
C ARG A 340 -2.27 9.95 -15.67
N ASN A 341 -2.73 11.08 -15.13
CA ASN A 341 -2.25 12.41 -15.50
C ASN A 341 -2.48 12.77 -16.97
N ILE A 342 -3.70 12.49 -17.44
CA ILE A 342 -4.19 12.97 -18.72
C ILE A 342 -4.43 14.47 -18.56
N GLY A 343 -3.50 15.28 -19.06
CA GLY A 343 -3.72 16.72 -19.11
C GLY A 343 -5.03 17.04 -19.86
N HIS A 344 -5.77 18.06 -19.41
CA HIS A 344 -7.07 18.47 -19.97
C HIS A 344 -7.06 18.91 -21.45
N SER A 345 -5.94 18.79 -22.15
CA SER A 345 -5.83 19.22 -23.54
C SER A 345 -6.34 18.13 -24.49
N SER A 346 -7.57 18.30 -24.97
CA SER A 346 -8.19 17.44 -25.98
C SER A 346 -7.43 17.35 -27.31
N SER A 347 -6.44 18.21 -27.54
CA SER A 347 -5.59 18.18 -28.73
C SER A 347 -4.44 17.17 -28.65
N LEU A 348 -4.22 16.53 -27.50
CA LEU A 348 -3.14 15.55 -27.29
C LEU A 348 -3.57 14.09 -27.55
N TRP A 349 -4.85 13.85 -27.81
CA TRP A 349 -5.38 12.53 -28.11
C TRP A 349 -4.98 12.10 -29.52
N LYS A 350 -3.80 11.50 -29.66
CA LYS A 350 -3.40 10.81 -30.89
C LYS A 350 -3.97 9.39 -30.89
N PRO A 351 -4.44 8.88 -32.05
CA PRO A 351 -4.89 7.50 -32.18
C PRO A 351 -3.79 6.54 -31.69
N ILE A 352 -4.19 5.45 -31.05
CA ILE A 352 -3.27 4.42 -30.58
C ILE A 352 -2.41 3.94 -31.76
N PRO A 353 -1.07 3.83 -31.60
CA PRO A 353 -0.21 3.29 -32.64
C PRO A 353 -0.72 1.94 -33.16
N GLN A 354 -0.62 1.71 -34.46
CA GLN A 354 -1.03 0.46 -35.09
C GLN A 354 -0.32 -0.77 -34.48
N SER A 355 0.92 -0.59 -34.00
CA SER A 355 1.69 -1.63 -33.30
C SER A 355 1.00 -2.14 -32.02
N ILE A 356 0.44 -1.25 -31.19
CA ILE A 356 -0.37 -1.66 -30.02
C ILE A 356 -1.58 -2.45 -30.48
N THR A 357 -2.22 -2.02 -31.58
CA THR A 357 -3.44 -2.68 -32.10
C THR A 357 -3.11 -4.10 -32.58
N GLU A 358 -1.97 -4.30 -33.23
CA GLU A 358 -1.48 -5.62 -33.65
C GLU A 358 -1.09 -6.48 -32.43
N LEU A 359 -0.46 -5.91 -31.41
CA LEU A 359 -0.17 -6.59 -30.14
C LEU A 359 -1.45 -7.00 -29.40
N LEU A 360 -2.44 -6.10 -29.35
CA LEU A 360 -3.76 -6.32 -28.75
C LEU A 360 -4.49 -7.49 -29.42
N ASN A 361 -4.38 -7.61 -30.74
CA ASN A 361 -4.99 -8.68 -31.51
C ASN A 361 -4.27 -10.04 -31.38
N GLY A 362 -2.98 -10.05 -31.05
CA GLY A 362 -2.18 -11.27 -30.91
C GLY A 362 -2.13 -11.82 -29.48
N GLN A 363 -1.24 -11.25 -28.66
CA GLN A 363 -0.91 -11.82 -27.35
C GLN A 363 -1.99 -11.54 -26.30
N LEU A 364 -2.60 -10.35 -26.35
CA LEU A 364 -3.59 -9.92 -25.36
C LEU A 364 -4.95 -10.62 -25.53
N ALA A 365 -5.25 -11.13 -26.73
CA ALA A 365 -6.44 -11.94 -26.97
C ALA A 365 -6.51 -13.20 -26.08
N THR A 366 -5.36 -13.67 -25.57
CA THR A 366 -5.30 -14.83 -24.67
C THR A 366 -5.57 -14.50 -23.19
N ILE A 367 -5.57 -13.22 -22.82
CA ILE A 367 -5.77 -12.78 -21.43
C ILE A 367 -7.28 -12.65 -21.14
N PRO A 368 -7.83 -13.44 -20.18
CA PRO A 368 -9.25 -13.43 -19.84
C PRO A 368 -9.78 -12.08 -19.35
N GLU A 369 -8.97 -11.32 -18.62
CA GLU A 369 -9.40 -10.04 -18.06
C GLU A 369 -8.35 -8.96 -18.29
N ILE A 370 -8.75 -7.88 -18.96
CA ILE A 370 -7.90 -6.72 -19.16
C ILE A 370 -8.61 -5.50 -18.56
N GLN A 371 -8.06 -4.94 -17.49
CA GLN A 371 -8.60 -3.77 -16.83
C GLN A 371 -7.81 -2.53 -17.25
N PHE A 372 -8.51 -1.51 -17.72
CA PHE A 372 -7.93 -0.20 -17.97
C PHE A 372 -8.50 0.78 -16.94
N ILE A 373 -7.64 1.30 -16.08
CA ILE A 373 -8.06 2.28 -15.07
C ILE A 373 -7.53 3.63 -15.48
N VAL A 374 -8.42 4.59 -15.71
CA VAL A 374 -8.05 5.91 -16.19
C VAL A 374 -8.24 6.92 -15.07
N LEU A 375 -7.14 7.38 -14.50
CA LEU A 375 -7.14 8.32 -13.38
C LEU A 375 -6.68 9.71 -13.84
N ASP A 376 -7.31 10.75 -13.28
CA ASP A 376 -6.86 12.13 -13.43
C ASP A 376 -5.62 12.42 -12.54
N SER A 377 -5.20 13.69 -12.48
CA SER A 377 -4.07 14.13 -11.65
C SER A 377 -4.31 13.95 -10.14
N ASP A 378 -5.56 13.92 -9.71
CA ASP A 378 -5.96 13.79 -8.31
C ASP A 378 -6.24 12.33 -7.91
N GLY A 379 -6.07 11.39 -8.85
CA GLY A 379 -6.35 9.97 -8.64
C GLY A 379 -7.84 9.63 -8.65
N LEU A 380 -8.69 10.56 -9.11
CA LEU A 380 -10.11 10.33 -9.33
C LEU A 380 -10.35 9.79 -10.74
N LEU A 381 -11.51 9.17 -10.96
CA LEU A 381 -11.89 8.64 -12.27
C LEU A 381 -11.94 9.78 -13.29
N ALA A 382 -11.25 9.59 -14.41
CA ALA A 382 -11.06 10.64 -15.42
C ALA A 382 -12.37 11.14 -16.04
N ASP A 383 -12.28 12.35 -16.62
CA ASP A 383 -13.31 13.00 -17.43
C ASP A 383 -14.06 12.00 -18.34
N PRO A 384 -15.41 12.00 -18.39
CA PRO A 384 -16.21 11.19 -19.30
C PRO A 384 -15.73 11.19 -20.76
N VAL A 385 -15.12 12.28 -21.24
CA VAL A 385 -14.55 12.37 -22.59
C VAL A 385 -13.32 11.46 -22.74
N ALA A 386 -12.41 11.46 -21.76
CA ALA A 386 -11.24 10.59 -21.74
C ALA A 386 -11.67 9.12 -21.68
N ARG A 387 -12.64 8.81 -20.83
CA ARG A 387 -13.23 7.48 -20.75
C ARG A 387 -13.79 7.01 -22.09
N LYS A 388 -14.63 7.82 -22.74
CA LYS A 388 -15.24 7.48 -24.03
C LYS A 388 -14.20 7.32 -25.14
N TYR A 389 -13.14 8.12 -25.11
CA TYR A 389 -11.99 7.97 -26.02
C TYR A 389 -11.32 6.62 -25.81
N PHE A 390 -10.89 6.29 -24.58
CA PHE A 390 -10.26 5.01 -24.29
C PHE A 390 -11.17 3.81 -24.60
N GLU A 391 -12.45 3.87 -24.24
CA GLU A 391 -13.42 2.85 -24.63
C GLU A 391 -13.45 2.70 -26.16
N SER A 392 -13.61 3.79 -26.92
CA SER A 392 -13.68 3.71 -28.38
C SER A 392 -12.42 3.11 -29.03
N VAL A 393 -11.24 3.43 -28.49
CA VAL A 393 -9.98 2.95 -29.05
C VAL A 393 -9.71 1.50 -28.62
N LEU A 394 -10.01 1.14 -27.37
CA LEU A 394 -9.85 -0.22 -26.86
C LEU A 394 -10.84 -1.19 -27.51
N PHE A 395 -12.10 -0.79 -27.68
CA PHE A 395 -13.09 -1.61 -28.38
C PHE A 395 -12.75 -1.77 -29.86
N ALA A 396 -12.18 -0.74 -30.51
CA ALA A 396 -11.69 -0.86 -31.88
C ALA A 396 -10.48 -1.80 -32.01
N ALA A 397 -9.64 -1.86 -30.97
CA ALA A 397 -8.42 -2.67 -30.98
C ALA A 397 -8.60 -4.12 -30.48
N LEU A 398 -9.73 -4.44 -29.83
CA LEU A 398 -10.08 -5.79 -29.37
C LEU A 398 -11.39 -6.31 -30.02
N PRO A 399 -11.55 -6.27 -31.36
CA PRO A 399 -12.84 -6.56 -32.00
C PRO A 399 -13.28 -8.03 -31.90
N ASN A 400 -12.36 -8.97 -31.60
CA ASN A 400 -12.60 -10.41 -31.69
C ASN A 400 -12.42 -11.21 -30.39
N SER A 401 -12.04 -10.59 -29.26
CA SER A 401 -11.90 -11.31 -27.98
C SER A 401 -13.23 -11.35 -27.22
N ALA A 402 -14.18 -12.16 -27.70
CA ALA A 402 -15.50 -12.32 -27.10
C ALA A 402 -15.49 -12.76 -25.61
N SER A 403 -14.34 -13.19 -25.07
CA SER A 403 -14.16 -13.59 -23.67
C SER A 403 -13.49 -12.55 -22.78
N SER A 404 -12.84 -11.51 -23.32
CA SER A 404 -12.06 -10.59 -22.50
C SER A 404 -12.94 -9.49 -21.92
N LYS A 405 -13.10 -9.47 -20.60
CA LYS A 405 -13.86 -8.42 -19.91
C LYS A 405 -13.01 -7.15 -19.84
N VAL A 406 -13.21 -6.24 -20.78
CA VAL A 406 -12.60 -4.89 -20.71
C VAL A 406 -13.40 -4.06 -19.71
N VAL A 407 -12.81 -3.80 -18.55
CA VAL A 407 -13.40 -2.89 -17.55
C VAL A 407 -12.64 -1.57 -17.62
N VAL A 408 -13.30 -0.54 -18.12
CA VAL A 408 -12.83 0.84 -18.00
C VAL A 408 -13.44 1.41 -16.71
N LYS A 409 -12.59 1.56 -15.68
CA LYS A 409 -12.98 2.24 -14.44
C LYS A 409 -12.63 3.70 -14.54
#